data_AF-A0A2S1GYF2-F1
#
_entry.id   AF-A0A2S1GYF2-F1
#
_cell.length_a   1.000
_cell.length_b   1.000
_cell.length_c   1.000
_cell.angle_alpha   90.00
_cell.angle_beta   90.00
_cell.angle_gamma   90.00
#
_symmetry.space_group_name_H-M   'P 1'
#
loop_
_entity.id
_entity.type
_entity.pdbx_description
1 polymer ?
#
loop_
_entity_poly.entity_id
_entity_poly.type
_entity_poly.pdbx_seq_one_letter_code
_entity_poly.pdbx_strand_id
1 'polypeptide(L)'
;MENEMFKKLGKGIGTTIFASILLFSQMTVSEAAVISKKVETDPKIKILNNNVPVSGNVSPILIDGTTYLPVRSLSGALNKNVLWDGPSKSIYITDNVNPNEVNLKNEIYNLENYVRTKDLRITELENAGKSKDAKITELENVTKSKDAKITELENAIKSKDVKIAELEKQLKAKSTISLKDLEKQLNKNYKNWNSLAFDITLRGNKDYIDVEIEIDLGVVNYNKEWYKLQDTKIEKFLNNIAGDIWYEYKDAEITGEVINSKDDKSLVIFSGDKGYLNKIRIYR
;
A
#
# COMPACT_ATOMS: atom_id res chain seq x y z
N MET A 1 -71.83 76.93 59.26
CA MET A 1 -72.34 77.47 60.54
C MET A 1 -71.13 77.97 61.30
N GLU A 2 -70.52 79.09 60.90
CA GLU A 2 -70.99 80.49 61.00
C GLU A 2 -71.16 80.95 62.46
N ASN A 3 -70.29 81.89 62.89
CA ASN A 3 -70.67 83.16 63.55
C ASN A 3 -69.37 83.91 63.91
N GLU A 4 -69.06 85.04 63.26
CA GLU A 4 -69.62 86.39 63.52
C GLU A 4 -69.24 86.91 64.92
N MET A 5 -68.34 87.89 65.01
CA MET A 5 -68.59 89.34 64.90
C MET A 5 -69.16 89.99 66.18
N PHE A 6 -68.39 90.98 66.64
CA PHE A 6 -68.80 92.27 67.22
C PHE A 6 -68.99 92.51 68.73
N LYS A 7 -68.49 93.72 69.07
CA LYS A 7 -68.91 94.71 70.11
C LYS A 7 -68.25 94.54 71.49
N LYS A 8 -67.66 95.57 72.12
CA LYS A 8 -68.03 97.01 72.26
C LYS A 8 -66.77 97.79 72.73
N LEU A 9 -66.41 98.91 72.08
CA LEU A 9 -66.66 100.32 72.46
C LEU A 9 -65.88 100.86 73.68
N GLY A 10 -65.19 101.99 73.47
CA GLY A 10 -64.82 102.95 74.52
C GLY A 10 -63.90 104.06 74.01
N LYS A 11 -64.48 105.16 73.48
CA LYS A 11 -63.77 106.37 73.01
C LYS A 11 -63.22 107.18 74.18
N GLY A 12 -62.05 107.79 73.99
CA GLY A 12 -61.55 108.93 74.77
C GLY A 12 -60.64 109.79 73.89
N ILE A 13 -60.97 111.07 73.76
CA ILE A 13 -60.45 112.05 72.79
C ILE A 13 -59.35 112.87 73.45
N GLY A 14 -58.27 113.16 72.71
CA GLY A 14 -57.21 114.07 73.17
C GLY A 14 -56.21 114.36 72.05
N THR A 15 -56.53 115.34 71.21
CA THR A 15 -55.68 115.90 70.15
C THR A 15 -54.63 116.85 70.71
N THR A 16 -53.36 116.70 70.30
CA THR A 16 -52.41 117.82 70.06
C THR A 16 -51.20 117.42 69.18
N ILE A 17 -51.34 117.68 67.87
CA ILE A 17 -50.41 118.37 66.92
C ILE A 17 -48.92 117.92 66.80
N PHE A 18 -48.64 117.27 65.65
CA PHE A 18 -47.57 117.48 64.65
C PHE A 18 -46.21 118.13 65.03
N ALA A 19 -45.12 117.36 64.82
CA ALA A 19 -43.88 117.86 64.21
C ALA A 19 -43.15 116.72 63.48
N SER A 20 -43.15 116.81 62.15
CA SER A 20 -42.47 115.97 61.17
C SER A 20 -40.94 116.12 61.23
N ILE A 21 -40.17 115.07 60.91
CA ILE A 21 -38.98 115.10 60.00
C ILE A 21 -38.43 113.67 59.81
N LEU A 22 -38.17 113.34 58.55
CA LEU A 22 -37.61 112.10 58.02
C LEU A 22 -36.27 111.70 58.67
N LEU A 23 -36.03 110.40 58.81
CA LEU A 23 -34.75 109.77 58.43
C LEU A 23 -35.01 108.36 57.88
N PHE A 24 -34.83 108.22 56.58
CA PHE A 24 -34.73 106.98 55.82
C PHE A 24 -33.31 106.40 55.95
N SER A 25 -33.20 105.08 55.85
CA SER A 25 -31.97 104.27 55.62
C SER A 25 -31.03 104.11 56.83
N GLN A 26 -30.58 102.91 57.22
CA GLN A 26 -30.14 101.80 56.37
C GLN A 26 -30.48 100.43 56.98
N MET A 27 -31.09 99.56 56.17
CA MET A 27 -30.88 98.11 56.31
C MET A 27 -29.53 97.81 55.66
N THR A 28 -28.56 97.37 56.45
CA THR A 28 -27.35 96.76 55.91
C THR A 28 -27.71 95.36 55.42
N VAL A 29 -27.75 95.18 54.11
CA VAL A 29 -27.67 93.84 53.50
C VAL A 29 -26.21 93.42 53.66
N SER A 30 -25.95 92.43 54.52
CA SER A 30 -24.63 91.81 54.61
C SER A 30 -24.34 91.11 53.29
N GLU A 31 -23.44 91.68 52.49
CA GLU A 31 -22.87 91.04 51.32
C GLU A 31 -22.09 89.81 51.79
N ALA A 32 -22.40 88.62 51.26
CA ALA A 32 -21.61 87.43 51.56
C ALA A 32 -20.21 87.66 51.00
N ALA A 33 -19.22 87.83 51.88
CA ALA A 33 -17.83 87.93 51.47
C ALA A 33 -17.47 86.67 50.69
N VAL A 34 -17.26 86.81 49.38
CA VAL A 34 -16.64 85.78 48.57
C VAL A 34 -15.22 85.63 49.11
N ILE A 35 -14.98 84.59 49.91
CA ILE A 35 -13.64 84.26 50.40
C ILE A 35 -12.83 83.82 49.17
N SER A 36 -12.11 84.76 48.58
CA SER A 36 -11.07 84.44 47.59
C SER A 36 -9.89 83.85 48.34
N LYS A 37 -9.74 82.53 48.26
CA LYS A 37 -8.58 81.85 48.83
C LYS A 37 -7.34 82.25 48.03
N LYS A 38 -6.33 82.84 48.70
CA LYS A 38 -5.04 83.12 48.08
C LYS A 38 -4.43 81.81 47.58
N VAL A 39 -4.26 81.68 46.26
CA VAL A 39 -3.49 80.60 45.66
C VAL A 39 -2.03 81.05 45.64
N GLU A 40 -1.18 80.41 46.44
CA GLU A 40 0.26 80.58 46.33
C GLU A 40 0.77 79.70 45.19
N THR A 41 1.16 80.33 44.09
CA THR A 41 1.90 79.67 43.02
C THR A 41 3.38 79.70 43.41
N ASP A 42 3.88 78.70 44.14
CA ASP A 42 5.32 78.55 44.37
C ASP A 42 6.02 78.21 43.04
N PRO A 43 6.91 79.07 42.51
CA PRO A 43 7.58 78.82 41.23
C PRO A 43 8.59 77.66 41.27
N LYS A 44 8.81 76.97 42.40
CA LYS A 44 9.89 75.98 42.56
C LYS A 44 9.48 74.51 42.56
N ILE A 45 8.19 74.16 42.52
CA ILE A 45 7.75 72.76 42.48
C ILE A 45 7.98 72.17 41.07
N LYS A 46 8.89 71.20 40.96
CA LYS A 46 9.18 70.48 39.71
C LYS A 46 8.50 69.11 39.72
N ILE A 47 7.90 68.75 38.58
CA ILE A 47 7.42 67.39 38.33
C ILE A 47 8.53 66.64 37.58
N LEU A 48 8.94 65.47 38.08
CA LEU A 48 9.95 64.62 37.46
C LEU A 48 9.36 63.24 37.17
N ASN A 49 9.59 62.70 35.98
CA ASN A 49 9.30 61.31 35.62
C ASN A 49 10.62 60.59 35.35
N ASN A 50 10.98 59.60 36.18
CA ASN A 50 12.29 58.93 36.13
C ASN A 50 13.47 59.93 36.08
N ASN A 51 13.45 60.93 36.96
CA ASN A 51 14.41 62.05 37.04
C ASN A 51 14.44 63.02 35.83
N VAL A 52 13.57 62.83 34.83
CA VAL A 52 13.42 63.75 33.70
C VAL A 52 12.32 64.77 34.00
N PRO A 53 12.57 66.09 33.90
CA PRO A 53 11.55 67.11 34.11
C PRO A 53 10.36 66.96 33.14
N VAL A 54 9.16 66.99 33.69
CA VAL A 54 7.91 66.96 32.91
C VAL A 54 7.60 68.37 32.42
N SER A 55 7.47 68.52 31.10
CA SER A 55 7.11 69.80 30.47
C SER A 55 5.63 70.13 30.67
N GLY A 56 5.32 71.41 30.92
CA GLY A 56 3.96 71.90 31.05
C GLY A 56 3.88 73.43 31.18
N ASN A 57 2.83 74.02 30.64
CA ASN A 57 2.61 75.48 30.66
C ASN A 57 1.84 75.97 31.90
N VAL A 58 1.46 75.04 32.78
CA VAL A 58 0.79 75.33 34.06
C VAL A 58 1.66 74.74 35.15
N SER A 59 2.07 75.57 36.11
CA SER A 59 2.84 75.14 37.26
C SER A 59 1.95 74.43 38.30
N PRO A 60 2.49 73.47 39.06
CA PRO A 60 1.85 73.00 40.29
C PRO A 60 1.44 74.15 41.20
N ILE A 61 0.34 73.97 41.93
CA ILE A 61 -0.14 74.96 42.90
C ILE A 61 -0.21 74.34 44.28
N LEU A 62 0.16 75.11 45.30
CA LEU A 62 0.07 74.70 46.70
C LEU A 62 -1.15 75.38 47.32
N ILE A 63 -2.12 74.59 47.77
CA ILE A 63 -3.32 75.08 48.45
C ILE A 63 -3.41 74.34 49.77
N ASP A 64 -3.30 75.06 50.89
CA ASP A 64 -3.38 74.53 52.27
C ASP A 64 -2.48 73.31 52.50
N GLY A 65 -1.21 73.40 52.09
CA GLY A 65 -0.25 72.29 52.23
C GLY A 65 -0.48 71.12 51.27
N THR A 66 -1.49 71.18 50.39
CA THR A 66 -1.73 70.17 49.35
C THR A 66 -1.25 70.67 48.00
N THR A 67 -0.38 69.90 47.35
CA THR A 67 0.12 70.19 46.00
C THR A 67 -0.84 69.64 44.95
N TYR A 68 -1.40 70.52 44.13
CA TYR A 68 -2.24 70.15 42.99
C TYR A 68 -1.41 70.18 41.73
N LEU A 69 -1.44 69.07 40.98
CA LEU A 69 -0.67 68.91 39.76
C LEU A 69 -1.58 69.07 38.53
N PRO A 70 -1.13 69.79 37.48
CA PRO A 70 -1.91 69.86 36.25
C PRO A 70 -2.01 68.48 35.60
N VAL A 71 -3.24 67.98 35.47
CA VAL A 71 -3.53 66.64 34.91
C VAL A 71 -2.94 66.44 33.51
N ARG A 72 -2.87 67.51 32.69
CA ARG A 72 -2.28 67.49 31.35
C ARG A 72 -0.75 67.38 31.36
N SER A 73 -0.09 67.94 32.38
CA SER A 73 1.36 67.77 32.55
C SER A 73 1.67 66.31 32.88
N LEU A 74 0.84 65.69 33.73
CA LEU A 74 1.01 64.27 34.10
C LEU A 74 0.64 63.30 32.97
N SER A 75 -0.31 63.65 32.09
CA SER A 75 -0.76 62.72 31.04
C SER A 75 0.31 62.40 30.02
N GLY A 76 1.14 63.37 29.61
CA GLY A 76 2.28 63.13 28.74
C GLY A 76 3.34 62.24 29.39
N ALA A 77 3.64 62.51 30.67
CA ALA A 77 4.59 61.71 31.45
C ALA A 77 4.13 60.26 31.65
N LEU A 78 2.82 60.05 31.81
CA LEU A 78 2.22 58.75 32.07
C LEU A 78 1.67 58.06 30.80
N ASN A 79 1.91 58.63 29.62
CA ASN A 79 1.38 58.17 28.33
C ASN A 79 -0.14 57.89 28.36
N LYS A 80 -0.91 58.87 28.84
CA LYS A 80 -2.38 58.84 28.90
C LYS A 80 -2.97 59.93 28.03
N ASN A 81 -4.19 59.69 27.55
CA ASN A 81 -5.01 60.69 26.91
C ASN A 81 -5.87 61.39 27.97
N VAL A 82 -6.06 62.71 27.85
CA VAL A 82 -6.93 63.51 28.72
C VAL A 82 -7.96 64.24 27.87
N LEU A 83 -9.24 63.94 28.10
CA LEU A 83 -10.36 64.57 27.42
C LEU A 83 -11.21 65.34 28.44
N TRP A 84 -11.61 66.55 28.06
CA TRP A 84 -12.52 67.37 28.85
C TRP A 84 -13.93 67.28 28.26
N ASP A 85 -14.92 66.94 29.09
CA ASP A 85 -16.33 67.00 28.73
C ASP A 85 -17.00 68.21 29.40
N GLY A 86 -17.26 69.23 28.59
CA GLY A 86 -17.80 70.51 29.04
C GLY A 86 -19.21 70.45 29.66
N PRO A 87 -20.14 69.66 29.11
CA PRO A 87 -21.48 69.46 29.67
C PRO A 87 -21.49 68.77 31.04
N SER A 88 -20.83 67.62 31.21
CA SER A 88 -20.83 66.90 32.50
C SER A 88 -19.80 67.45 33.51
N LYS A 89 -18.96 68.40 33.08
CA LYS A 89 -17.81 68.91 33.86
C LYS A 89 -16.84 67.79 34.27
N SER A 90 -16.67 66.78 33.42
CA SER A 90 -15.84 65.61 33.70
C SER A 90 -14.52 65.62 32.94
N ILE A 91 -13.50 65.04 33.55
CA ILE A 91 -12.21 64.77 32.91
C ILE A 91 -12.09 63.25 32.73
N TYR A 92 -11.92 62.81 31.48
CA TYR A 92 -11.66 61.41 31.16
C TYR A 92 -10.17 61.21 30.93
N ILE A 93 -9.60 60.22 31.62
CA ILE A 93 -8.22 59.79 31.45
C ILE A 93 -8.26 58.37 30.90
N THR A 94 -7.70 58.16 29.72
CA THR A 94 -7.70 56.85 29.06
C THR A 94 -6.29 56.43 28.67
N ASP A 95 -6.09 55.14 28.43
CA ASP A 95 -4.85 54.64 27.88
C ASP A 95 -4.58 55.24 26.49
N ASN A 96 -3.32 55.59 26.24
CA ASN A 96 -2.86 55.92 24.90
C ASN A 96 -2.46 54.64 24.18
N VAL A 97 -3.44 54.00 23.54
CA VAL A 97 -3.24 52.77 22.79
C VAL A 97 -2.56 53.10 21.47
N ASN A 98 -1.36 52.54 21.25
CA ASN A 98 -0.68 52.64 19.97
C ASN A 98 -1.33 51.66 18.96
N PRO A 99 -1.96 52.13 17.87
CA PRO A 99 -2.60 51.24 16.90
C PRO A 99 -1.64 50.21 16.30
N ASN A 100 -0.36 50.55 16.15
CA ASN A 100 0.65 49.63 15.63
C ASN A 100 0.89 48.46 16.59
N GLU A 101 0.84 48.69 17.91
CA GLU A 101 0.99 47.61 18.90
C GLU A 101 -0.18 46.63 18.86
N VAL A 102 -1.41 47.15 18.70
CA VAL A 102 -2.61 46.31 18.57
C VAL A 102 -2.54 45.47 17.29
N ASN A 103 -2.14 46.08 16.17
CA ASN A 103 -1.99 45.38 14.90
C ASN A 103 -0.94 44.26 14.98
N LEU A 104 0.22 44.54 15.60
CA LEU A 104 1.26 43.54 15.81
C LEU A 104 0.78 42.37 16.69
N LYS A 105 0.02 42.64 17.75
CA LYS A 105 -0.57 41.58 18.60
C LYS A 105 -1.54 40.69 17.82
N ASN A 106 -2.38 41.28 16.98
CA ASN A 106 -3.30 40.53 16.12
C ASN A 106 -2.55 39.68 15.09
N GLU A 107 -1.49 40.23 14.50
CA GLU A 107 -0.64 39.48 13.55
C GLU A 107 0.07 38.31 14.23
N ILE A 108 0.65 38.51 15.41
CA ILE A 108 1.26 37.45 16.23
C ILE A 108 0.25 36.34 16.50
N TYR A 109 -0.96 36.68 16.96
CA TYR A 109 -2.02 35.71 17.22
C TYR A 109 -2.40 34.91 15.98
N ASN A 110 -2.48 35.55 14.81
CA ASN A 110 -2.77 34.87 13.55
C ASN A 110 -1.63 33.92 13.13
N LEU A 111 -0.39 34.36 13.30
CA LEU A 111 0.79 33.55 13.01
C LEU A 111 0.91 32.36 13.95
N GLU A 112 0.66 32.53 15.25
CA GLU A 112 0.63 31.45 16.24
C GLU A 112 -0.41 30.38 15.87
N ASN A 113 -1.61 30.82 15.45
CA ASN A 113 -2.64 29.90 14.98
C ASN A 113 -2.21 29.16 13.71
N TYR A 114 -1.58 29.87 12.75
CA TYR A 114 -1.08 29.24 11.53
C TYR A 114 0.01 28.19 11.84
N VAL A 115 0.98 28.50 12.69
CA VAL A 115 2.02 27.56 13.14
C VAL A 115 1.39 26.34 13.81
N ARG A 116 0.45 26.53 14.74
CA ARG A 116 -0.26 25.44 15.39
C ARG A 116 -0.94 24.50 14.39
N THR A 117 -1.59 25.06 13.36
CA THR A 117 -2.22 24.22 12.32
C THR A 117 -1.21 23.45 11.48
N LYS A 118 -0.03 24.05 11.20
CA LYS A 118 1.05 23.37 10.48
C LYS A 118 1.66 22.24 11.32
N ASP A 119 1.84 22.43 12.62
CA ASP A 119 2.36 21.40 13.52
C ASP A 119 1.43 20.19 13.61
N LEU A 120 0.11 20.42 13.66
CA LEU A 120 -0.88 19.35 13.58
C LEU A 120 -0.77 18.60 12.24
N ARG A 121 -0.63 19.33 11.14
CA ARG A 121 -0.49 18.73 9.81
C ARG A 121 0.81 17.94 9.66
N ILE A 122 1.91 18.42 10.23
CA ILE A 122 3.19 17.70 10.28
C ILE A 122 3.00 16.38 11.04
N THR A 123 2.39 16.43 12.22
CA THR A 123 2.11 15.24 13.03
C THR A 123 1.27 14.19 12.27
N GLU A 124 0.22 14.64 11.55
CA GLU A 124 -0.58 13.76 10.70
C GLU A 124 0.24 13.09 9.59
N LEU A 125 1.07 13.87 8.89
CA LEU A 125 1.91 13.39 7.80
C LEU A 125 2.99 12.43 8.29
N GLU A 126 3.58 12.69 9.46
CA GLU A 126 4.54 11.79 10.11
C GLU A 126 3.90 10.45 10.47
N ASN A 127 2.68 10.46 11.02
CA ASN A 127 1.95 9.24 11.32
C ASN A 127 1.57 8.46 10.06
N ALA A 128 1.16 9.16 9.00
CA ALA A 128 0.90 8.54 7.70
C ALA A 128 2.18 7.94 7.10
N GLY A 129 3.34 8.60 7.26
CA GLY A 129 4.65 8.08 6.87
C GLY A 129 4.98 6.78 7.61
N LYS A 130 4.92 6.78 8.95
CA LYS A 130 5.14 5.59 9.79
C LYS A 130 4.23 4.42 9.39
N SER A 131 2.95 4.70 9.09
CA SER A 131 2.02 3.66 8.65
C SER A 131 2.39 3.08 7.28
N LYS A 132 2.87 3.91 6.35
CA LYS A 132 3.35 3.44 5.05
C LYS A 132 4.63 2.62 5.19
N ASP A 133 5.56 3.04 6.02
CA ASP A 133 6.81 2.30 6.29
C ASP A 133 6.52 0.92 6.87
N ALA A 134 5.60 0.82 7.84
CA ALA A 134 5.15 -0.46 8.37
C ALA A 134 4.56 -1.37 7.27
N LYS A 135 3.80 -0.80 6.33
CA LYS A 135 3.23 -1.56 5.21
C LYS A 135 4.29 -2.00 4.21
N ILE A 136 5.31 -1.18 3.96
CA ILE A 136 6.46 -1.53 3.13
C ILE A 136 7.19 -2.72 3.74
N THR A 137 7.50 -2.69 5.04
CA THR A 137 8.14 -3.82 5.73
C THR A 137 7.33 -5.11 5.64
N GLU A 138 6.00 -5.03 5.76
CA GLU A 138 5.11 -6.20 5.59
C GLU A 138 5.20 -6.78 4.17
N LEU A 139 5.13 -5.92 3.15
CA LEU A 139 5.21 -6.33 1.74
C LEU A 139 6.57 -6.93 1.39
N GLU A 140 7.66 -6.37 1.91
CA GLU A 140 9.01 -6.93 1.76
C GLU A 140 9.12 -8.34 2.34
N ASN A 141 8.55 -8.58 3.52
CA ASN A 141 8.53 -9.90 4.15
C ASN A 141 7.71 -10.91 3.34
N VAL A 142 6.54 -10.51 2.83
CA VAL A 142 5.73 -11.36 1.93
C VAL A 142 6.51 -11.72 0.66
N THR A 143 7.27 -10.77 0.11
CA THR A 143 8.05 -10.97 -1.12
C THR A 143 9.17 -11.98 -0.88
N LYS A 144 9.94 -11.82 0.20
CA LYS A 144 10.99 -12.79 0.62
C LYS A 144 10.43 -14.20 0.81
N SER A 145 9.25 -14.33 1.41
CA SER A 145 8.60 -15.64 1.60
C SER A 145 8.19 -16.27 0.27
N LYS A 146 7.67 -15.47 -0.68
CA LYS A 146 7.31 -15.95 -2.02
C LYS A 146 8.54 -16.38 -2.80
N ASP A 147 9.64 -15.62 -2.75
CA ASP A 147 10.90 -15.95 -3.43
C ASP A 147 11.47 -17.28 -2.92
N ALA A 148 11.47 -17.49 -1.60
CA ALA A 148 11.88 -18.77 -1.02
C ALA A 148 11.02 -19.94 -1.52
N LYS A 149 9.70 -19.72 -1.68
CA LYS A 149 8.80 -20.76 -2.19
C LYS A 149 9.03 -21.04 -3.68
N ILE A 150 9.34 -20.02 -4.47
CA ILE A 150 9.69 -20.18 -5.89
C ILE A 150 10.95 -21.05 -6.01
N THR A 151 12.00 -20.75 -5.24
CA THR A 151 13.24 -21.55 -5.24
C THR A 151 12.97 -23.02 -4.85
N GLU A 152 12.11 -23.27 -3.87
CA GLU A 152 11.72 -24.64 -3.47
C GLU A 152 11.03 -25.37 -4.62
N LEU A 153 10.06 -24.72 -5.27
CA LEU A 153 9.31 -25.31 -6.39
C LEU A 153 10.21 -25.56 -7.61
N GLU A 154 11.13 -24.64 -7.93
CA GLU A 154 12.11 -24.81 -9.00
C GLU A 154 13.01 -26.03 -8.78
N ASN A 155 13.49 -26.22 -7.55
CA ASN A 155 14.30 -27.39 -7.19
C ASN A 155 13.48 -28.69 -7.28
N ALA A 156 12.21 -28.67 -6.87
CA ALA A 156 11.32 -29.81 -7.02
C ALA A 156 11.09 -30.18 -8.49
N ILE A 157 10.89 -29.18 -9.37
CA ILE A 157 10.74 -29.40 -10.82
C ILE A 157 12.01 -30.03 -11.40
N LYS A 158 13.19 -29.48 -11.11
CA LYS A 158 14.47 -30.05 -11.57
C LYS A 158 14.64 -31.52 -11.16
N SER A 159 14.26 -31.86 -9.93
CA SER A 159 14.33 -33.25 -9.45
C SER A 159 13.38 -34.19 -10.21
N LYS A 160 12.19 -33.71 -10.57
CA LYS A 160 11.22 -34.45 -11.37
C LYS A 160 11.70 -34.63 -12.80
N ASP A 161 12.32 -33.62 -13.40
CA ASP A 161 12.87 -33.71 -14.76
C ASP A 161 13.97 -34.78 -14.85
N VAL A 162 14.87 -34.83 -13.85
CA VAL A 162 15.88 -35.90 -13.75
C VAL A 162 15.22 -37.27 -13.64
N LYS A 163 14.14 -37.39 -12.85
CA LYS A 163 13.43 -38.66 -12.69
C LYS A 163 12.71 -39.09 -13.97
N ILE A 164 12.13 -38.14 -14.71
CA ILE A 164 11.51 -38.39 -16.01
C ILE A 164 12.56 -38.92 -16.99
N ALA A 165 13.71 -38.24 -17.11
CA ALA A 165 14.78 -38.67 -18.00
C ALA A 165 15.28 -40.10 -17.69
N GLU A 166 15.38 -40.45 -16.40
CA GLU A 166 15.76 -41.80 -15.99
C GLU A 166 14.68 -42.83 -16.32
N LEU A 167 13.41 -42.52 -16.09
CA LEU A 167 12.29 -43.40 -16.44
C LEU A 167 12.18 -43.62 -17.96
N GLU A 168 12.40 -42.58 -18.76
CA GLU A 168 12.44 -42.68 -20.22
C GLU A 168 13.58 -43.59 -20.70
N LYS A 169 14.75 -43.50 -20.07
CA LYS A 169 15.88 -44.40 -20.35
C LYS A 169 15.53 -45.85 -20.02
N GLN A 170 14.89 -46.08 -18.88
CA GLN A 170 14.45 -47.42 -18.47
C GLN A 170 13.39 -47.99 -19.42
N LEU A 171 12.46 -47.17 -19.90
CA LEU A 171 11.46 -47.60 -20.88
C LEU A 171 12.09 -47.99 -22.22
N LYS A 172 13.08 -47.24 -22.71
CA LYS A 172 13.85 -47.59 -23.92
C LYS A 172 14.64 -48.89 -23.77
N ALA A 173 15.18 -49.15 -22.58
CA ALA A 173 15.89 -50.41 -22.31
C ALA A 173 14.94 -51.62 -22.20
N LYS A 174 13.65 -51.39 -21.93
CA LYS A 174 12.64 -52.44 -21.75
C LYS A 174 11.87 -52.76 -23.04
N SER A 175 12.01 -51.97 -24.11
CA SER A 175 11.39 -52.31 -25.40
C SER A 175 12.10 -53.51 -26.02
N THR A 176 11.38 -54.62 -26.14
CA THR A 176 11.66 -55.70 -27.08
C THR A 176 11.96 -55.11 -28.46
N ILE A 177 12.95 -55.64 -29.20
CA ILE A 177 13.21 -55.13 -30.55
C ILE A 177 11.91 -55.20 -31.36
N SER A 178 11.60 -54.17 -32.14
CA SER A 178 10.35 -54.17 -32.90
C SER A 178 10.29 -55.38 -33.84
N LEU A 179 9.12 -55.93 -34.13
CA LEU A 179 8.98 -57.08 -35.03
C LEU A 179 9.66 -56.84 -36.38
N LYS A 180 9.64 -55.58 -36.84
CA LYS A 180 10.32 -55.12 -38.06
C LYS A 180 11.85 -55.15 -37.95
N ASP A 181 12.41 -54.85 -36.79
CA ASP A 181 13.87 -54.93 -36.59
C ASP A 181 14.32 -56.37 -36.40
N LEU A 182 13.51 -57.21 -35.76
CA LEU A 182 13.71 -58.65 -35.72
C LEU A 182 13.68 -59.26 -37.12
N GLU A 183 12.71 -58.90 -37.97
CA GLU A 183 12.63 -59.36 -39.37
C GLU A 183 13.91 -59.02 -40.14
N LYS A 184 14.42 -57.79 -40.02
CA LYS A 184 15.70 -57.39 -40.64
C LYS A 184 16.87 -58.23 -40.11
N GLN A 185 16.90 -58.50 -38.81
CA GLN A 185 17.94 -59.31 -38.19
C GLN A 185 17.89 -60.76 -38.67
N LEU A 186 16.70 -61.36 -38.74
CA LEU A 186 16.52 -62.70 -39.29
C LEU A 186 16.96 -62.76 -40.74
N ASN A 187 16.56 -61.81 -41.58
CA ASN A 187 17.04 -61.73 -42.96
C ASN A 187 18.56 -61.56 -43.03
N LYS A 188 19.16 -60.74 -42.16
CA LYS A 188 20.63 -60.61 -42.13
C LYS A 188 21.32 -61.92 -41.79
N ASN A 189 20.76 -62.71 -40.88
CA ASN A 189 21.36 -63.93 -40.37
C ASN A 189 21.09 -65.15 -41.27
N TYR A 190 19.90 -65.22 -41.87
CA TYR A 190 19.37 -66.43 -42.50
C TYR A 190 19.08 -66.28 -44.00
N LYS A 191 19.18 -65.06 -44.58
CA LYS A 191 18.92 -64.84 -46.02
C LYS A 191 19.76 -65.73 -46.91
N ASN A 192 21.03 -65.95 -46.60
CA ASN A 192 21.89 -66.84 -47.37
C ASN A 192 22.27 -68.04 -46.52
N TRP A 193 21.65 -69.18 -46.78
CA TRP A 193 21.90 -70.39 -46.00
C TRP A 193 21.96 -71.62 -46.91
N ASN A 194 22.98 -72.46 -46.71
CA ASN A 194 23.19 -73.70 -47.46
C ASN A 194 23.13 -73.52 -49.00
N SER A 195 23.74 -72.43 -49.50
CA SER A 195 23.74 -72.04 -50.93
C SER A 195 22.36 -71.68 -51.51
N LEU A 196 21.37 -71.46 -50.65
CA LEU A 196 20.03 -70.99 -50.98
C LEU A 196 19.83 -69.57 -50.45
N ALA A 197 18.99 -68.80 -51.14
CA ALA A 197 18.58 -67.48 -50.73
C ALA A 197 17.13 -67.51 -50.25
N PHE A 198 16.86 -66.93 -49.08
CA PHE A 198 15.56 -66.84 -48.46
C PHE A 198 15.21 -65.38 -48.14
N ASP A 199 13.95 -65.02 -48.28
CA ASP A 199 13.41 -63.77 -47.77
C ASP A 199 12.38 -64.09 -46.68
N ILE A 200 12.57 -63.54 -45.49
CA ILE A 200 11.77 -63.83 -44.30
C ILE A 200 10.89 -62.62 -44.00
N THR A 201 9.59 -62.83 -43.85
CA THR A 201 8.63 -61.81 -43.45
C THR A 201 7.96 -62.20 -42.15
N LEU A 202 7.89 -61.27 -41.19
CA LEU A 202 7.22 -61.48 -39.91
C LEU A 202 5.95 -60.64 -39.82
N ARG A 203 4.84 -61.27 -39.46
CA ARG A 203 3.55 -60.61 -39.24
C ARG A 203 3.01 -60.97 -37.85
N GLY A 204 2.13 -60.13 -37.30
CA GLY A 204 1.51 -60.37 -36.00
C GLY A 204 1.96 -59.41 -34.90
N ASN A 205 2.06 -59.91 -33.68
CA ASN A 205 2.37 -59.15 -32.46
C ASN A 205 3.23 -59.96 -31.48
N LYS A 206 3.39 -59.49 -30.24
CA LYS A 206 4.26 -60.14 -29.24
C LYS A 206 3.78 -61.52 -28.75
N ASP A 207 2.52 -61.84 -28.95
CA ASP A 207 1.88 -63.06 -28.45
C ASP A 207 1.63 -64.08 -29.60
N TYR A 208 1.59 -63.62 -30.86
CA TYR A 208 1.42 -64.46 -32.04
C TYR A 208 2.23 -63.90 -33.22
N ILE A 209 3.10 -64.73 -33.79
CA ILE A 209 3.98 -64.36 -34.91
C ILE A 209 3.79 -65.35 -36.05
N ASP A 210 3.42 -64.82 -37.21
CA ASP A 210 3.35 -65.57 -38.46
C ASP A 210 4.61 -65.33 -39.29
N VAL A 211 5.24 -66.41 -39.74
CA VAL A 211 6.56 -66.43 -40.37
C VAL A 211 6.44 -66.97 -41.78
N GLU A 212 6.58 -66.08 -42.76
CA GLU A 212 6.62 -66.43 -44.18
C GLU A 212 8.08 -66.45 -44.63
N ILE A 213 8.52 -67.57 -45.20
CA ILE A 213 9.89 -67.75 -45.70
C ILE A 213 9.81 -68.08 -47.18
N GLU A 214 10.27 -67.17 -48.03
CA GLU A 214 10.23 -67.31 -49.48
C GLU A 214 11.55 -67.82 -50.03
N ILE A 215 11.51 -68.73 -50.99
CA ILE A 215 12.65 -69.18 -51.79
C ILE A 215 12.28 -69.24 -53.27
N ASP A 216 13.14 -68.73 -54.15
CA ASP A 216 12.94 -68.84 -55.61
C ASP A 216 13.47 -70.18 -56.15
N LEU A 217 12.62 -71.21 -56.22
CA LEU A 217 12.97 -72.50 -56.84
C LEU A 217 12.85 -72.47 -58.37
N GLY A 218 12.57 -71.32 -58.98
CA GLY A 218 12.76 -71.07 -60.41
C GLY A 218 14.23 -71.03 -60.82
N VAL A 219 15.11 -70.71 -59.88
CA VAL A 219 16.56 -70.81 -60.06
C VAL A 219 16.96 -72.29 -60.06
N VAL A 220 17.44 -72.78 -61.20
CA VAL A 220 17.79 -74.20 -61.42
C VAL A 220 18.69 -74.77 -60.33
N ASN A 221 19.67 -73.99 -59.87
CA ASN A 221 20.57 -74.42 -58.81
C ASN A 221 19.85 -74.54 -57.47
N TYR A 222 18.99 -73.59 -57.11
CA TYR A 222 18.25 -73.61 -55.84
C TYR A 222 17.26 -74.77 -55.78
N ASN A 223 16.57 -75.06 -56.89
CA ASN A 223 15.71 -76.23 -57.00
C ASN A 223 16.48 -77.53 -56.69
N LYS A 224 17.60 -77.75 -57.37
CA LYS A 224 18.44 -78.93 -57.18
C LYS A 224 18.96 -79.06 -55.76
N GLU A 225 19.40 -77.96 -55.16
CA GLU A 225 19.93 -77.98 -53.79
C GLU A 225 18.82 -78.19 -52.76
N TRP A 226 17.65 -77.55 -52.90
CA TRP A 226 16.48 -77.74 -52.02
C TRP A 226 16.05 -79.22 -51.94
N TYR A 227 15.85 -79.89 -53.07
CA TYR A 227 15.40 -81.29 -53.08
C TYR A 227 16.47 -82.29 -52.63
N LYS A 228 17.74 -81.88 -52.56
CA LYS A 228 18.83 -82.69 -51.97
C LYS A 228 19.00 -82.49 -50.47
N LEU A 229 18.44 -81.44 -49.89
CA LEU A 229 18.57 -81.21 -48.45
C LEU A 229 18.04 -82.41 -47.67
N GLN A 230 18.48 -82.58 -46.43
CA GLN A 230 17.86 -83.52 -45.51
C GLN A 230 16.77 -82.81 -44.71
N ASP A 231 15.71 -83.51 -44.34
CA ASP A 231 14.62 -82.94 -43.53
C ASP A 231 15.16 -82.36 -42.22
N THR A 232 16.10 -83.07 -41.58
CA THR A 232 16.79 -82.62 -40.37
C THR A 232 17.54 -81.29 -40.53
N LYS A 233 18.02 -80.97 -41.74
CA LYS A 233 18.66 -79.67 -42.04
C LYS A 233 17.63 -78.55 -42.12
N ILE A 234 16.50 -78.82 -42.76
CA ILE A 234 15.35 -77.89 -42.85
C ILE A 234 14.80 -77.63 -41.44
N GLU A 235 14.57 -78.68 -40.66
CA GLU A 235 14.11 -78.56 -39.27
C GLU A 235 15.06 -77.72 -38.43
N LYS A 236 16.38 -77.93 -38.55
CA LYS A 236 17.38 -77.13 -37.82
C LYS A 236 17.36 -75.66 -38.23
N PHE A 237 17.20 -75.37 -39.52
CA PHE A 237 17.08 -74.01 -40.02
C PHE A 237 15.85 -73.31 -39.44
N LEU A 238 14.69 -73.96 -39.46
CA LEU A 238 13.45 -73.44 -38.88
C LEU A 238 13.54 -73.24 -37.37
N ASN A 239 14.15 -74.18 -36.64
CA ASN A 239 14.35 -74.05 -35.19
C ASN A 239 15.27 -72.88 -34.83
N ASN A 240 16.29 -72.58 -35.63
CA ASN A 240 17.15 -71.40 -35.40
C ASN A 240 16.36 -70.10 -35.57
N ILE A 241 15.56 -69.99 -36.64
CA ILE A 241 14.72 -68.81 -36.87
C ILE A 241 13.69 -68.66 -35.74
N ALA A 242 12.98 -69.72 -35.41
CA ALA A 242 11.99 -69.71 -34.32
C ALA A 242 12.64 -69.40 -32.96
N GLY A 243 13.85 -69.89 -32.71
CA GLY A 243 14.63 -69.60 -31.50
C GLY A 243 15.00 -68.12 -31.37
N ASP A 244 15.45 -67.49 -32.45
CA ASP A 244 15.73 -66.04 -32.46
C ASP A 244 14.45 -65.23 -32.24
N ILE A 245 13.31 -65.70 -32.76
CA ILE A 245 12.01 -65.07 -32.50
C ILE A 245 11.62 -65.18 -31.03
N TRP A 246 11.70 -66.38 -30.43
CA TRP A 246 11.40 -66.59 -29.01
C TRP A 246 12.40 -65.92 -28.05
N TYR A 247 13.62 -65.63 -28.50
CA TYR A 247 14.55 -64.87 -27.67
C TYR A 247 14.01 -63.47 -27.34
N GLU A 248 13.37 -62.84 -28.33
CA GLU A 248 12.75 -61.52 -28.19
C GLU A 248 11.31 -61.63 -27.70
N TYR A 249 10.53 -62.55 -28.28
CA TYR A 249 9.11 -62.76 -28.02
C TYR A 249 8.88 -64.11 -27.35
N LYS A 250 9.36 -64.23 -26.10
CA LYS A 250 9.44 -65.49 -25.33
C LYS A 250 8.19 -66.35 -25.32
N ASP A 251 7.01 -65.72 -25.23
CA ASP A 251 5.74 -66.43 -25.08
C ASP A 251 4.92 -66.45 -26.38
N ALA A 252 5.49 -66.02 -27.51
CA ALA A 252 4.78 -65.99 -28.78
C ALA A 252 4.43 -67.39 -29.28
N GLU A 253 3.21 -67.57 -29.77
CA GLU A 253 2.87 -68.67 -30.66
C GLU A 253 3.43 -68.37 -32.06
N ILE A 254 4.12 -69.33 -32.66
CA ILE A 254 4.70 -69.20 -33.99
C ILE A 254 3.91 -70.10 -34.95
N THR A 255 3.41 -69.51 -36.03
CA THR A 255 3.03 -70.22 -37.25
C THR A 255 3.96 -69.83 -38.37
N GLY A 256 4.15 -70.70 -39.35
CA GLY A 256 4.87 -70.29 -40.52
C GLY A 256 4.88 -71.29 -41.65
N GLU A 257 5.34 -70.78 -42.79
CA GLU A 257 5.35 -71.49 -44.03
C GLU A 257 6.62 -71.13 -44.82
N VAL A 258 7.24 -72.15 -45.43
CA VAL A 258 8.25 -71.96 -46.46
C VAL A 258 7.55 -72.13 -47.80
N ILE A 259 7.56 -71.10 -48.64
CA ILE A 259 6.90 -71.11 -49.95
C ILE A 259 7.90 -70.93 -51.09
N ASN A 260 7.60 -71.54 -52.23
CA ASN A 260 8.28 -71.24 -53.47
C ASN A 260 7.71 -69.94 -54.07
N SER A 261 8.49 -68.87 -54.11
CA SER A 261 8.02 -67.54 -54.56
C SER A 261 7.60 -67.50 -56.04
N LYS A 262 7.91 -68.54 -56.82
CA LYS A 262 7.52 -68.64 -58.23
C LYS A 262 6.05 -69.04 -58.44
N ASP A 263 5.52 -69.90 -57.58
CA ASP A 263 4.20 -70.51 -57.75
C ASP A 263 3.39 -70.59 -56.45
N ASP A 264 3.86 -69.91 -55.40
CA ASP A 264 3.31 -69.89 -54.04
C ASP A 264 3.11 -71.29 -53.43
N LYS A 265 3.82 -72.30 -53.94
CA LYS A 265 3.69 -73.66 -53.46
C LYS A 265 4.31 -73.78 -52.08
N SER A 266 3.50 -74.23 -51.13
CA SER A 266 3.94 -74.67 -49.80
C SER A 266 4.99 -75.77 -49.87
N LEU A 267 6.18 -75.49 -49.36
CA LEU A 267 7.30 -76.43 -49.25
C LEU A 267 7.41 -76.98 -47.82
N VAL A 268 7.10 -76.17 -46.82
CA VAL A 268 7.08 -76.58 -45.41
C VAL A 268 6.03 -75.80 -44.65
N ILE A 269 5.25 -76.45 -43.79
CA ILE A 269 4.40 -75.77 -42.80
C ILE A 269 4.92 -76.12 -41.42
N PHE A 270 5.05 -75.13 -40.54
CA PHE A 270 5.52 -75.33 -39.18
C PHE A 270 4.70 -74.51 -38.18
N SER A 271 4.62 -75.01 -36.96
CA SER A 271 4.08 -74.26 -35.83
C SER A 271 4.74 -74.66 -34.52
N GLY A 272 4.74 -73.76 -33.56
CA GLY A 272 5.31 -74.00 -32.24
C GLY A 272 4.82 -73.02 -31.20
N ASP A 273 5.00 -73.39 -29.95
CA ASP A 273 4.73 -72.56 -28.79
C ASP A 273 5.80 -72.86 -27.72
N LYS A 274 5.89 -72.00 -26.70
CA LYS A 274 6.72 -72.26 -25.50
C LYS A 274 8.20 -72.55 -25.80
N GLY A 275 8.74 -71.95 -26.85
CA GLY A 275 10.17 -72.03 -27.17
C GLY A 275 10.59 -73.24 -28.02
N TYR A 276 9.67 -74.01 -28.61
CA TYR A 276 10.03 -75.08 -29.55
C TYR A 276 8.97 -75.32 -30.64
N LEU A 277 9.41 -75.72 -31.83
CA LEU A 277 8.51 -76.12 -32.91
C LEU A 277 7.94 -77.51 -32.61
N ASN A 278 6.61 -77.60 -32.49
CA ASN A 278 5.92 -78.83 -32.13
C ASN A 278 5.28 -79.55 -33.34
N LYS A 279 5.15 -78.85 -34.47
CA LYS A 279 4.70 -79.40 -35.76
C LYS A 279 5.58 -78.87 -36.87
N ILE A 280 6.14 -79.77 -37.66
CA ILE A 280 6.83 -79.47 -38.91
C ILE A 280 6.38 -80.50 -39.94
N ARG A 281 5.88 -80.04 -41.08
CA ARG A 281 5.49 -80.89 -42.21
C ARG A 281 6.17 -80.38 -43.47
N ILE A 282 7.02 -81.23 -44.04
CA ILE A 282 7.82 -80.93 -45.24
C ILE A 282 7.15 -81.58 -46.45
N TYR A 283 7.01 -80.81 -47.53
CA TYR A 283 6.42 -81.23 -48.79
C TYR A 283 7.52 -81.44 -49.84
N ARG A 284 7.95 -82.71 -49.91
CA ARG A 284 8.76 -83.37 -50.95
C ARG A 284 8.08 -83.44 -52.32
#